data_AF-A0A3C2BS91-F1
#
_entry.id   AF-A0A3C2BS91-F1
#
_cell.length_a   1.000
_cell.length_b   1.000
_cell.length_c   1.000
_cell.angle_alpha   90.00
_cell.angle_beta   90.00
_cell.angle_gamma   90.00
#
_symmetry.space_group_name_H-M   'P 1'
#
loop_
_entity.id
_entity.type
_entity.pdbx_description
1 polymer ?
#
loop_
_entity_poly.entity_id
_entity_poly.type
_entity_poly.pdbx_seq_one_letter_code
_entity_poly.pdbx_strand_id
1 'polypeptide(L)' 'MLAFADELRGRGAGLRVLNLGGGDVDTATPMGSMLFTIMAALAQMEH' A
#
# COMPACT_ATOMS: atom_id res chain seq x y z
N MET A 1 -5.19 3.14 -7.36
CA MET A 1 -4.08 2.63 -6.52
C MET A 1 -4.45 1.32 -5.82
N LEU A 2 -5.57 1.25 -5.08
CA LEU A 2 -6.03 0.03 -4.40
C LEU A 2 -6.27 -1.16 -5.36
N ALA A 3 -7.00 -0.95 -6.45
CA ALA A 3 -7.24 -1.99 -7.45
C ALA A 3 -5.94 -2.58 -8.04
N PHE A 4 -4.90 -1.76 -8.19
CA PHE A 4 -3.59 -2.21 -8.67
C PHE A 4 -2.83 -3.04 -7.63
N ALA A 5 -2.94 -2.67 -6.35
CA ALA A 5 -2.37 -3.46 -5.25
C ALA A 5 -3.06 -4.83 -5.12
N ASP A 6 -4.38 -4.89 -5.31
CA ASP A 6 -5.14 -6.15 -5.31
C ASP A 6 -4.78 -7.05 -6.50
N GLU A 7 -4.58 -6.48 -7.69
CA GLU A 7 -4.12 -7.24 -8.86
C GLU A 7 -2.74 -7.87 -8.62
N LEU A 8 -1.80 -7.11 -8.04
CA LEU A 8 -0.47 -7.61 -7.70
C LEU A 8 -0.54 -8.74 -6.65
N ARG A 9 -1.40 -8.60 -5.64
CA ARG A 9 -1.62 -9.63 -4.63
C ARG A 9 -2.22 -10.90 -5.22
N GLY A 10 -3.18 -10.78 -6.15
CA GLY A 10 -3.74 -11.92 -6.89
C GLY A 10 -2.71 -12.69 -7.72
N ARG A 11 -1.59 -12.04 -8.05
CA ARG A 11 -0.44 -12.63 -8.77
C ARG A 11 0.67 -13.14 -7.82
N GLY A 12 0.44 -13.11 -6.51
CA GLY A 12 1.42 -13.53 -5.49
C GLY A 12 2.54 -12.51 -5.22
N ALA A 13 2.41 -11.28 -5.72
CA ALA A 13 3.39 -10.21 -5.48
C ALA A 13 3.00 -9.38 -4.25
N GLY A 14 3.93 -9.17 -3.33
CA GLY A 14 3.78 -8.25 -2.21
C GLY A 14 4.13 -6.82 -2.60
N LEU A 15 3.40 -5.84 -2.06
CA LEU A 15 3.71 -4.42 -2.22
C LEU A 15 4.37 -3.90 -0.95
N ARG A 16 5.49 -3.17 -1.08
CA ARG A 16 6.13 -2.45 0.02
C ARG A 16 6.13 -0.97 -0.30
N VAL A 17 5.61 -0.16 0.62
CA VAL A 17 5.68 1.30 0.50
C VAL A 17 6.99 1.74 1.12
N LEU A 18 7.90 2.28 0.31
CA LEU A 18 9.16 2.81 0.80
C LEU A 18 8.95 4.23 1.30
N ASN A 19 9.27 4.46 2.57
CA ASN A 19 9.46 5.81 3.06
C ASN A 19 10.87 6.26 2.67
N LEU A 20 11.00 7.45 2.07
CA LEU A 20 12.25 7.99 1.52
C LEU A 20 13.35 8.28 2.58
N GLY A 21 13.15 7.82 3.82
CA GLY A 21 14.09 7.89 4.95
C GLY A 21 14.51 6.53 5.51
N GLY A 22 14.31 5.43 4.77
CA GLY A 22 14.86 4.09 5.11
C GLY A 22 13.91 3.15 5.85
N GLY A 23 12.68 3.57 6.15
CA GLY A 23 11.62 2.68 6.62
C GLY A 23 10.76 2.18 5.45
N ASP A 24 10.11 1.03 5.63
CA ASP A 24 9.12 0.54 4.69
C ASP A 24 7.86 0.04 5.41
N VAL A 25 6.73 0.13 4.72
CA VAL A 25 5.48 -0.46 5.17
C VAL A 25 5.23 -1.72 4.34
N ASP A 26 5.34 -2.88 4.99
CA ASP A 26 4.96 -4.16 4.40
C ASP A 26 3.44 -4.31 4.39
N THR A 27 2.85 -4.14 3.20
CA THR A 27 1.40 -4.24 3.01
C THR A 27 0.87 -5.67 3.10
N ALA A 28 1.73 -6.69 3.13
CA ALA A 28 1.32 -8.08 3.35
C ALA A 28 0.86 -8.34 4.79
N THR A 29 1.24 -7.48 5.73
CA THR A 29 0.74 -7.53 7.11
C THR A 29 -0.64 -6.86 7.23
N PRO A 30 -1.53 -7.29 8.14
CA PRO A 30 -2.82 -6.64 8.36
C PRO A 30 -2.69 -5.14 8.68
N MET A 31 -1.70 -4.78 9.51
CA MET A 31 -1.41 -3.40 9.87
C MET A 31 -0.94 -2.57 8.67
N GLY A 32 -0.01 -3.09 7.86
CA GLY A 32 0.49 -2.39 6.69
C GLY A 32 -0.56 -2.22 5.59
N SER A 33 -1.45 -3.21 5.42
CA SER A 33 -2.58 -3.12 4.48
C SER A 33 -3.57 -2.01 4.87
N MET A 34 -3.86 -1.86 6.18
CA MET A 34 -4.73 -0.80 6.68
C MET A 34 -4.11 0.59 6.46
N LEU A 35 -2.83 0.75 6.81
CA LEU A 35 -2.09 2.01 6.57
C LEU A 35 -2.04 2.38 5.08
N PHE A 36 -1.75 1.41 4.20
CA PHE A 36 -1.75 1.62 2.76
C PHE A 36 -3.13 2.08 2.25
N THR A 37 -4.21 1.50 2.76
CA THR A 37 -5.58 1.87 2.38
C THR A 37 -5.91 3.30 2.77
N ILE A 38 -5.54 3.72 3.98
CA ILE A 38 -5.74 5.10 4.46
C ILE A 38 -4.94 6.08 3.60
N MET A 39 -3.66 5.80 3.35
CA MET A 39 -2.81 6.65 2.50
C MET A 39 -3.34 6.74 1.05
N ALA A 40 -3.80 5.62 0.49
CA ALA A 40 -4.41 5.59 -0.83
C ALA A 40 -5.74 6.35 -0.91
N ALA A 41 -6.50 6.42 0.19
CA ALA A 41 -7.71 7.22 0.29
C ALA A 41 -7.37 8.72 0.40
N LEU A 42 -6.43 9.10 1.28
CA LEU A 42 -5.97 10.48 1.42
C LEU A 42 -5.40 11.03 0.10
N ALA A 43 -4.58 10.24 -0.60
CA ALA A 43 -4.04 10.63 -1.90
C ALA A 43 -5.12 10.88 -2.97
N GLN A 44 -6.30 10.26 -2.85
CA GLN A 44 -7.44 10.53 -3.74
C GLN A 44 -8.19 11.83 -3.37
N MET A 45 -8.03 12.32 -2.13
CA MET A 45 -8.68 13.55 -1.66
C MET A 45 -7.87 14.81 -1.97
N GLU A 46 -6.55 14.68 -2.15
CA GLU A 46 -5.63 15.77 -2.52
C GLU A 46 -5.64 16.07 -4.04
N HIS A 47 -6.63 15.55 -4.78
CA HIS A 47 -6.83 15.73 -6.23
C HIS A 47 -8.23 16.24 -6.56
#